data_AF-H1HHT4-F1
#
_entry.id   AF-H1HHT4-F1
#
_cell.length_a   1.000
_cell.length_b   1.000
_cell.length_c   1.000
_cell.angle_alpha   90.00
_cell.angle_beta   90.00
_cell.angle_gamma   90.00
#
_symmetry.space_group_name_H-M   'P 1'
#
loop_
_entity.id
_entity.type
_entity.pdbx_description
1 polymer ?
#
loop_
_entity_poly.entity_id
_entity_poly.type
_entity_poly.pdbx_seq_one_letter_code
_entity_poly.pdbx_strand_id
1 'polypeptide(L)'
;MIKFIFTVLLLITIIGGLFTFFEICILKLFFKIENLKYVKLLKILEIMVIIISCITFISLKIPIILLSLIYFTILIYDFYKKKIDIKNFIINFIFLFVDFYVMYLAIKIISQKLPNF
;
A
#
# COMPACT_ATOMS: atom_id res chain seq x y z
N MET A 1 6.73 -27.63 1.08
CA MET A 1 7.21 -26.24 1.17
C MET A 1 6.68 -25.36 0.04
N ILE A 2 6.91 -25.70 -1.24
CA ILE A 2 6.48 -24.88 -2.40
C ILE A 2 4.94 -24.68 -2.47
N LYS A 3 4.14 -25.75 -2.28
CA LYS A 3 2.67 -25.63 -2.24
C LYS A 3 2.18 -24.67 -1.15
N PHE A 4 2.81 -24.69 0.02
CA PHE A 4 2.45 -23.81 1.14
C PHE A 4 2.75 -22.34 0.83
N ILE A 5 3.93 -22.04 0.28
CA ILE A 5 4.31 -20.69 -0.14
C ILE A 5 3.33 -20.17 -1.22
N PHE A 6 2.97 -21.02 -2.17
CA PHE A 6 2.03 -20.66 -3.23
C PHE A 6 0.62 -20.35 -2.70
N THR A 7 0.11 -21.14 -1.75
CA THR A 7 -1.17 -20.88 -1.10
C THR A 7 -1.18 -19.57 -0.33
N VAL A 8 -0.10 -19.26 0.40
CA VAL A 8 0.04 -18.00 1.15
C VAL A 8 0.09 -16.79 0.19
N LEU A 9 0.85 -16.89 -0.90
CA LEU A 9 0.93 -15.83 -1.91
C LEU A 9 -0.43 -15.55 -2.56
N LEU A 10 -1.17 -16.60 -2.87
CA LEU A 10 -2.51 -16.51 -3.48
C LEU A 10 -3.51 -15.86 -2.52
N LEU A 11 -3.45 -16.20 -1.22
CA LEU A 11 -4.28 -15.57 -0.19
C LEU A 11 -3.99 -14.07 -0.05
N ILE A 12 -2.70 -13.69 0.00
CA ILE A 12 -2.27 -12.28 0.08
C ILE A 12 -2.77 -11.51 -1.15
N THR A 13 -2.69 -12.12 -2.33
CA THR A 13 -3.13 -11.49 -3.58
C THR A 13 -4.65 -11.25 -3.60
N ILE A 14 -5.44 -12.23 -3.14
CA ILE A 14 -6.92 -12.10 -3.08
C ILE A 14 -7.32 -11.01 -2.08
N ILE A 15 -6.72 -11.02 -0.88
CA ILE A 15 -7.01 -10.02 0.15
C ILE A 15 -6.58 -8.63 -0.32
N GLY A 16 -5.37 -8.50 -0.86
CA GLY A 16 -4.89 -7.24 -1.43
C GLY A 16 -5.80 -6.74 -2.54
N GLY A 17 -6.22 -7.60 -3.46
CA GLY A 17 -7.15 -7.27 -4.53
C GLY A 17 -8.49 -6.74 -4.02
N LEU A 18 -9.07 -7.38 -2.99
CA LEU A 18 -10.30 -6.90 -2.36
C LEU A 18 -10.13 -5.51 -1.72
N PHE A 19 -9.04 -5.27 -1.01
CA PHE A 19 -8.74 -3.94 -0.46
C PHE A 19 -8.62 -2.88 -1.56
N THR A 20 -7.91 -3.18 -2.67
CA THR A 20 -7.80 -2.24 -3.79
C THR A 20 -9.16 -1.93 -4.43
N PHE A 21 -10.06 -2.91 -4.52
CA PHE A 21 -11.41 -2.70 -5.03
C PHE A 21 -12.19 -1.75 -4.13
N PHE A 22 -12.14 -1.92 -2.81
CA PHE A 22 -12.77 -1.01 -1.86
C PHE A 22 -12.22 0.42 -1.97
N GLU A 23 -10.90 0.59 -2.07
CA GLU A 23 -10.31 1.93 -2.24
C GLU A 23 -10.79 2.62 -3.52
N ILE A 24 -10.78 1.90 -4.64
CA ILE A 24 -11.23 2.44 -5.93
C ILE A 24 -12.72 2.80 -5.86
N CYS A 25 -13.54 1.96 -5.23
CA CYS A 25 -14.95 2.27 -4.99
C CYS A 25 -15.10 3.54 -4.15
N ILE A 26 -14.36 3.68 -3.04
CA ILE A 26 -14.43 4.86 -2.19
C ILE A 26 -14.05 6.13 -2.97
N LEU A 27 -12.95 6.08 -3.73
CA LEU A 27 -12.46 7.21 -4.51
C LEU A 27 -13.42 7.64 -5.62
N LYS A 28 -14.04 6.69 -6.32
CA LYS A 28 -14.99 6.98 -7.39
C LYS A 28 -16.36 7.40 -6.87
N LEU A 29 -16.95 6.64 -5.95
CA LEU A 29 -18.32 6.89 -5.45
C LEU A 29 -18.39 8.10 -4.53
N PHE A 30 -17.48 8.22 -3.56
CA PHE A 30 -17.57 9.26 -2.53
C PHE A 30 -16.84 10.53 -2.92
N PHE A 31 -15.62 10.40 -3.46
CA PHE A 31 -14.77 11.56 -3.72
C PHE A 31 -14.83 12.09 -5.15
N LYS A 32 -15.48 11.35 -6.07
CA LYS A 32 -15.59 11.65 -7.51
C LYS A 32 -14.23 11.90 -8.17
N ILE A 33 -13.22 11.11 -7.80
CA ILE A 33 -11.90 11.17 -8.42
C ILE A 33 -11.92 10.35 -9.71
N GLU A 34 -11.66 11.01 -10.83
CA GLU A 34 -11.53 10.34 -12.12
C GLU A 34 -10.12 9.77 -12.33
N ASN A 35 -9.10 10.43 -11.78
CA ASN A 35 -7.70 10.10 -12.04
C ASN A 35 -7.11 9.18 -10.95
N LEU A 36 -7.06 7.88 -11.24
CA LEU A 36 -6.54 6.83 -10.34
C LEU A 36 -5.02 6.61 -10.45
N LYS A 37 -4.28 7.53 -11.07
CA LYS A 37 -2.82 7.42 -11.27
C LYS A 37 -2.08 7.08 -9.96
N TYR A 38 -2.43 7.77 -8.88
CA TYR A 38 -1.77 7.66 -7.59
C TYR A 38 -2.08 6.36 -6.85
N VAL A 39 -3.33 5.88 -6.93
CA VAL A 39 -3.72 4.55 -6.42
C VAL A 39 -2.92 3.45 -7.12
N LYS A 40 -2.83 3.51 -8.46
CA LYS A 40 -2.03 2.54 -9.23
C LYS A 40 -0.56 2.56 -8.82
N LEU A 41 0.01 3.75 -8.62
CA LEU A 41 1.38 3.92 -8.19
C LEU A 41 1.61 3.32 -6.79
N LEU A 42 0.69 3.57 -5.87
CA LEU A 42 0.73 3.04 -4.50
C LEU A 42 0.66 1.51 -4.47
N LYS A 43 -0.17 0.87 -5.32
CA LYS A 43 -0.24 -0.60 -5.40
C LYS A 43 0.97 -1.26 -6.03
N ILE A 44 1.57 -0.63 -7.04
CA ILE A 44 2.86 -1.10 -7.58
C ILE A 44 3.94 -1.06 -6.48
N LEU A 45 3.92 0.01 -5.67
CA LEU A 45 4.82 0.20 -4.54
C LEU A 45 4.66 -0.93 -3.49
N GLU A 46 3.42 -1.25 -3.10
CA GLU A 46 3.11 -2.34 -2.16
C GLU A 46 3.62 -3.70 -2.65
N ILE A 47 3.37 -4.03 -3.93
CA ILE A 47 3.84 -5.29 -4.51
C ILE A 47 5.38 -5.35 -4.52
N MET A 48 6.04 -4.24 -4.84
CA MET A 48 7.50 -4.15 -4.79
C MET A 48 8.05 -4.39 -3.38
N VAL A 49 7.39 -3.85 -2.33
CA VAL A 49 7.76 -4.12 -0.93
C VAL A 49 7.70 -5.61 -0.62
N ILE A 50 6.62 -6.28 -1.02
CA ILE A 50 6.43 -7.71 -0.75
C ILE A 50 7.54 -8.52 -1.44
N ILE A 51 7.85 -8.22 -2.70
CA ILE A 51 8.91 -8.90 -3.45
C ILE A 51 10.28 -8.66 -2.81
N ILE A 52 10.63 -7.41 -2.49
CA ILE A 52 11.92 -7.06 -1.88
C ILE A 52 12.06 -7.74 -0.52
N SER A 53 11.02 -7.73 0.31
CA SER A 53 11.03 -8.39 1.62
C SER A 53 11.18 -9.91 1.49
N CYS A 54 10.52 -10.53 0.52
CA CYS A 54 10.66 -11.97 0.23
C CYS A 54 12.08 -12.35 -0.24
N ILE A 55 12.76 -11.51 -1.03
CA ILE A 55 14.11 -11.80 -1.54
C ILE A 55 15.17 -11.57 -0.46
N THR A 56 15.07 -10.46 0.27
CA THR A 56 16.13 -10.01 1.18
C THR A 56 16.00 -10.57 2.60
N PHE A 57 14.87 -11.22 2.92
CA PHE A 57 14.51 -11.63 4.29
C PHE A 57 14.57 -10.48 5.32
N ILE A 58 14.53 -9.23 4.84
CA ILE A 58 14.49 -8.03 5.68
C ILE A 58 13.06 -7.84 6.19
N SER A 59 12.95 -7.40 7.45
CA SER A 59 11.66 -7.06 8.06
C SER A 59 10.90 -6.06 7.20
N LEU A 60 9.62 -6.32 6.93
CA LEU A 60 8.76 -5.45 6.10
C LEU A 60 8.74 -3.98 6.57
N LYS A 61 9.00 -3.70 7.85
CA LYS A 61 8.94 -2.33 8.42
C LYS A 61 9.82 -1.32 7.67
N ILE A 62 11.10 -1.65 7.41
CA ILE A 62 12.06 -0.70 6.83
C ILE A 62 11.72 -0.39 5.35
N PRO A 63 11.48 -1.41 4.47
CA PRO A 63 11.10 -1.16 3.09
C PRO A 63 9.81 -0.36 2.94
N ILE A 64 8.80 -0.61 3.78
CA ILE A 64 7.54 0.14 3.74
C ILE A 64 7.76 1.63 4.01
N ILE A 65 8.52 1.97 5.05
CA ILE A 65 8.76 3.37 5.43
C ILE A 65 9.51 4.10 4.30
N LEU A 66 10.54 3.47 3.74
CA LEU A 66 11.32 4.05 2.65
C LEU A 66 10.46 4.33 1.42
N LEU A 67 9.65 3.35 0.99
CA LEU A 67 8.79 3.49 -0.18
C LEU A 67 7.67 4.52 0.06
N SER A 68 7.08 4.55 1.25
CA SER A 68 6.10 5.57 1.65
C SER A 68 6.67 6.99 1.50
N LEU A 69 7.92 7.22 1.93
CA LEU A 69 8.60 8.51 1.77
C LEU A 69 8.81 8.89 0.29
N ILE A 70 9.16 7.92 -0.56
CA ILE A 70 9.28 8.14 -2.01
C ILE A 70 7.93 8.56 -2.59
N TYR A 71 6.86 7.83 -2.28
CA TYR A 71 5.51 8.18 -2.72
C TYR A 71 5.10 9.57 -2.25
N PHE A 72 5.36 9.90 -0.99
CA PHE A 72 5.03 11.20 -0.43
C PHE A 72 5.79 12.34 -1.12
N THR A 73 7.07 12.11 -1.43
CA THR A 73 7.89 13.07 -2.19
C THR A 73 7.35 13.28 -3.60
N ILE A 74 6.92 12.21 -4.29
CA ILE A 74 6.27 12.30 -5.60
C ILE A 74 4.97 13.11 -5.51
N LEU A 75 4.17 12.90 -4.46
CA LEU A 75 2.92 13.61 -4.24
C LEU A 75 3.15 15.13 -4.05
N ILE A 76 4.12 15.51 -3.22
CA ILE A 76 4.52 16.90 -3.00
C ILE A 76 5.07 17.51 -4.30
N TYR A 77 5.88 16.76 -5.05
CA TYR A 77 6.46 17.24 -6.31
C TYR A 77 5.38 17.52 -7.36
N ASP A 78 4.44 16.59 -7.57
CA ASP A 78 3.34 16.77 -8.52
C ASP A 78 2.35 17.87 -8.04
N PHE A 79 2.21 18.10 -6.72
CA PHE A 79 1.49 19.25 -6.16
C PHE A 79 2.19 20.59 -6.46
N TYR A 80 3.50 20.68 -6.22
CA TYR A 80 4.28 21.90 -6.49
C TYR A 80 4.26 22.25 -7.99
N LYS A 81 4.30 21.24 -8.86
CA LYS A 81 4.18 21.39 -10.31
C LYS A 81 2.75 21.69 -10.79
N LYS A 82 1.78 21.87 -9.88
CA LYS A 82 0.36 22.12 -10.15
C LYS A 82 -0.28 21.09 -11.07
N LYS A 83 0.22 19.84 -11.07
CA LYS A 83 -0.39 18.73 -11.81
C LYS A 83 -1.60 18.14 -11.10
N ILE A 84 -1.76 18.45 -9.81
CA ILE A 84 -2.88 17.99 -8.98
C ILE A 84 -3.48 19.15 -8.20
N ASP A 85 -4.80 19.11 -8.06
CA ASP A 85 -5.54 20.04 -7.22
C ASP A 85 -5.34 19.72 -5.73
N ILE A 86 -5.54 20.72 -4.88
CA ILE A 86 -5.50 20.60 -3.42
C ILE A 86 -6.42 19.47 -2.93
N LYS A 87 -7.64 19.37 -3.48
CA LYS A 87 -8.59 18.30 -3.14
C LYS A 87 -7.99 16.92 -3.40
N ASN A 88 -7.42 16.71 -4.59
CA ASN A 88 -6.84 15.43 -4.97
C ASN A 88 -5.56 15.13 -4.19
N PHE A 89 -4.76 16.14 -3.86
CA PHE A 89 -3.60 16.00 -2.98
C PHE A 89 -4.02 15.49 -1.60
N ILE A 90 -4.98 16.16 -0.94
CA ILE A 90 -5.44 15.80 0.41
C ILE A 90 -5.97 14.36 0.43
N ILE A 91 -6.78 13.98 -0.57
CA ILE A 91 -7.36 12.63 -0.61
C ILE A 91 -6.26 11.57 -0.78
N ASN A 92 -5.34 11.74 -1.73
CA ASN A 92 -4.24 10.79 -1.93
C ASN A 92 -3.29 10.73 -0.73
N PHE A 93 -3.13 11.84 -0.01
CA PHE A 93 -2.37 11.90 1.23
C PHE A 93 -3.05 11.12 2.36
N ILE A 94 -4.37 11.28 2.54
CA ILE A 94 -5.13 10.51 3.54
C ILE A 94 -5.07 9.01 3.23
N PHE A 95 -5.23 8.63 1.96
CA PHE A 95 -5.13 7.23 1.53
C PHE A 95 -3.77 6.61 1.83
N LEU A 96 -2.66 7.35 1.62
CA LEU A 96 -1.33 6.90 2.04
C LEU A 96 -1.26 6.56 3.53
N PHE A 97 -1.86 7.40 4.40
CA PHE A 97 -1.89 7.15 5.84
C PHE A 97 -2.75 5.95 6.22
N VAL A 98 -3.91 5.79 5.57
CA VAL A 98 -4.81 4.67 5.78
C VAL A 98 -4.10 3.36 5.42
N ASP A 99 -3.47 3.29 4.25
CA ASP A 99 -2.71 2.10 3.82
C ASP A 99 -1.56 1.78 4.78
N PHE A 100 -0.81 2.80 5.23
CA PHE A 100 0.24 2.60 6.22
C PHE A 100 -0.30 2.08 7.56
N TYR A 101 -1.44 2.61 8.00
CA TYR A 101 -2.08 2.21 9.26
C TYR A 101 -2.60 0.77 9.19
N VAL A 102 -3.30 0.40 8.11
CA VAL A 102 -3.80 -0.96 7.89
C VAL A 102 -2.62 -1.95 7.84
N MET A 103 -1.55 -1.60 7.12
CA MET A 103 -0.37 -2.46 7.03
C MET A 103 0.38 -2.58 8.37
N TYR A 104 0.48 -1.50 9.15
CA TYR A 104 1.02 -1.54 10.50
C TYR A 104 0.20 -2.46 11.42
N LEU A 105 -1.13 -2.36 11.38
CA LEU A 105 -2.03 -3.24 12.12
C LEU A 105 -1.85 -4.71 11.70
N ALA A 106 -1.77 -4.99 10.40
CA ALA A 106 -1.53 -6.33 9.89
C ALA A 106 -0.21 -6.92 10.42
N ILE A 107 0.89 -6.17 10.37
CA ILE A 107 2.19 -6.59 10.92
C ILE A 107 2.08 -6.85 12.42
N LYS A 108 1.39 -5.98 13.17
CA LYS A 108 1.20 -6.14 14.61
C LYS A 108 0.41 -7.41 14.95
N ILE A 109 -0.66 -7.70 14.22
CA ILE A 109 -1.48 -8.91 14.39
C ILE A 109 -0.66 -10.17 14.09
N ILE A 110 0.12 -10.16 12.99
CA ILE A 110 1.00 -11.28 12.63
C ILE A 110 2.06 -11.50 13.71
N SER A 111 2.66 -10.41 14.21
CA SER A 111 3.69 -10.46 15.25
C SER A 111 3.17 -10.94 16.61
N GLN A 112 1.89 -10.73 16.93
CA GLN A 112 1.27 -11.19 18.18
C GLN A 112 0.81 -12.65 18.15
N LYS A 113 0.57 -13.20 16.95
CA LYS A 113 0.10 -14.59 16.76
C LYS A 113 1.21 -15.62 16.54
N LEU A 114 2.47 -15.20 16.41
CA LEU A 114 3.60 -16.12 16.46
C LEU A 114 3.99 -16.33 17.94
N PRO A 115 3.61 -17.46 18.59
CA PRO A 115 4.36 -17.88 19.77
C PRO A 115 5.82 -18.10 19.33
N ASN A 116 6.75 -17.61 20.14
CA ASN A 116 8.19 -17.85 20.02
C ASN A 116 8.47 -19.24 19.43
N PHE A 117 8.98 -19.27 18.20
CA PHE A 117 9.80 -20.38 17.73
C PHE A 117 11.25 -20.06 18.07
#